data_AF-A0A2A2JW58-F1
#
_entry.id   AF-A0A2A2JW58-F1
#
_cell.length_a   1.000
_cell.length_b   1.000
_cell.length_c   1.000
_cell.angle_alpha   90.00
_cell.angle_beta   90.00
_cell.angle_gamma   90.00
#
_symmetry.space_group_name_H-M   'P 1'
#
loop_
_entity.id
_entity.type
_entity.pdbx_description
1 polymer ?
#
loop_
_entity_poly.entity_id
_entity_poly.type
_entity_poly.pdbx_seq_one_letter_code
_entity_poly.pdbx_strand_id
1 'polypeptide(L)'
;MKMRAVGRTVKEFDEKKWDEIKEDVMKRGLLAKFKQNNEARKELFESVNSRCVFCAPSDPVWGIGLDITDDELIDDKKWKGQNKLGRILDEVREELWMKPEYAANKAILFKDYKMRDEIMNNAKDPWHVKACGRKVTNFDNDLWEEKSYEIMKTGVREKFQQNPEFLEELLKIGKTHRFAEASPTDRKWGIGIFLT
;
A
#
# COMPACT_ATOMS: atom_id res chain seq x y z
N MET A 1 -5.90 22.27 -17.28
CA MET A 1 -7.06 23.11 -17.71
C MET A 1 -7.66 22.71 -19.07
N LYS A 2 -6.88 22.43 -20.13
CA LYS A 2 -7.42 22.14 -21.47
C LYS A 2 -8.24 20.83 -21.58
N MET A 3 -7.81 19.73 -20.94
CA MET A 3 -8.48 18.42 -21.06
C MET A 3 -9.89 18.37 -20.43
N ARG A 4 -10.10 19.01 -19.27
CA ARG A 4 -11.42 19.05 -18.59
C ARG A 4 -12.46 19.80 -19.42
N ALA A 5 -12.05 20.87 -20.10
CA ALA A 5 -12.94 21.63 -20.98
C ALA A 5 -13.37 20.80 -22.20
N VAL A 6 -12.44 20.06 -22.80
CA VAL A 6 -12.73 19.14 -23.93
C VAL A 6 -13.62 17.97 -23.50
N GLY A 7 -13.44 17.44 -22.28
CA GLY A 7 -14.31 16.38 -21.76
C GLY A 7 -15.78 16.80 -21.64
N ARG A 8 -16.06 18.10 -21.43
CA ARG A 8 -17.44 18.63 -21.36
C ARG A 8 -18.12 18.78 -22.72
N THR A 9 -17.38 18.61 -23.82
CA THR A 9 -17.92 18.73 -25.19
C THR A 9 -18.19 17.37 -25.83
N VAL A 10 -18.11 16.27 -25.07
CA VAL A 10 -18.41 14.93 -25.57
C VAL A 10 -19.88 14.87 -25.98
N LYS A 11 -20.14 14.58 -27.26
CA LYS A 11 -21.49 14.39 -27.80
C LYS A 11 -22.05 13.06 -27.30
N GLU A 12 -23.37 13.02 -27.07
CA GLU A 12 -24.10 11.80 -26.65
C GLU A 12 -23.58 11.20 -25.33
N PHE A 13 -23.11 12.05 -24.42
CA PHE A 13 -22.67 11.62 -23.10
C PHE A 13 -23.83 11.01 -22.31
N ASP A 14 -23.65 9.75 -21.91
CA ASP A 14 -24.58 9.00 -21.09
C ASP A 14 -24.04 8.93 -19.66
N GLU A 15 -24.60 9.75 -18.78
CA GLU A 15 -24.17 9.86 -17.39
C GLU A 15 -24.30 8.53 -16.64
N LYS A 16 -25.34 7.75 -16.93
CA LYS A 16 -25.56 6.47 -16.27
C LYS A 16 -24.49 5.46 -16.65
N LYS A 17 -24.18 5.33 -17.94
CA LYS A 17 -23.08 4.47 -18.39
C LYS A 17 -21.74 4.95 -17.87
N TRP A 18 -21.53 6.26 -17.80
CA TRP A 18 -20.29 6.81 -17.25
C TRP A 18 -20.14 6.49 -15.76
N ASP A 19 -21.22 6.60 -15.00
CA ASP A 19 -21.23 6.33 -13.56
C ASP A 19 -20.90 4.88 -13.23
N GLU A 20 -21.24 3.93 -14.11
CA GLU A 20 -20.88 2.52 -14.01
C GLU A 20 -19.37 2.25 -14.21
N ILE A 21 -18.67 3.06 -15.01
CA ILE A 21 -17.27 2.77 -15.42
C ILE A 21 -16.23 3.77 -14.89
N LYS A 22 -16.65 4.95 -14.41
CA LYS A 22 -15.73 6.06 -14.12
C LYS A 22 -14.66 5.73 -13.08
N GLU A 23 -15.02 4.94 -12.06
CA GLU A 23 -14.08 4.51 -11.00
C GLU A 23 -13.04 3.53 -11.56
N ASP A 24 -13.44 2.59 -12.41
CA ASP A 24 -12.51 1.68 -13.11
C ASP A 24 -11.55 2.43 -14.04
N VAL A 25 -12.08 3.37 -14.84
CA VAL A 25 -11.25 4.22 -15.72
C VAL A 25 -10.23 5.01 -14.89
N MET A 26 -10.65 5.58 -13.75
CA MET A 26 -9.77 6.31 -12.84
C MET A 26 -8.70 5.38 -12.25
N LYS A 27 -9.10 4.20 -11.75
CA LYS A 27 -8.19 3.21 -11.19
C LYS A 27 -7.13 2.79 -12.20
N ARG A 28 -7.51 2.50 -13.46
CA ARG A 28 -6.55 2.19 -14.54
C ARG A 28 -5.57 3.33 -14.80
N GLY A 29 -6.07 4.57 -14.84
CA GLY A 29 -5.23 5.76 -15.00
C GLY A 29 -4.24 5.94 -13.85
N LEU A 30 -4.67 5.75 -12.60
CA LEU A 30 -3.81 5.84 -11.42
C LEU A 30 -2.80 4.70 -11.38
N LEU A 31 -3.20 3.46 -11.66
CA LEU A 31 -2.28 2.33 -11.81
C LEU A 31 -1.19 2.63 -12.84
N ALA A 32 -1.56 3.13 -14.02
CA ALA A 32 -0.58 3.52 -15.04
C ALA A 32 0.35 4.65 -14.53
N LYS A 33 -0.22 5.67 -13.88
CA LYS A 33 0.53 6.80 -13.30
C LYS A 33 1.57 6.35 -12.28
N PHE A 34 1.18 5.51 -11.32
CA PHE A 34 2.08 5.06 -10.26
C PHE A 34 2.99 3.92 -10.71
N LYS A 35 2.65 3.18 -11.77
CA LYS A 35 3.61 2.26 -12.42
C LYS A 35 4.72 3.03 -13.14
N GLN A 36 4.39 4.08 -13.90
CA GLN A 36 5.36 4.82 -14.70
C GLN A 36 6.24 5.80 -13.89
N ASN A 37 5.72 6.34 -12.78
CA ASN A 37 6.39 7.41 -12.02
C ASN A 37 6.82 6.91 -10.64
N ASN A 38 8.13 6.81 -10.43
CA ASN A 38 8.71 6.24 -9.22
C ASN A 38 8.56 7.17 -8.01
N GLU A 39 8.75 8.48 -8.17
CA GLU A 39 8.63 9.48 -7.11
C GLU A 39 7.19 9.53 -6.57
N ALA A 40 6.20 9.60 -7.46
CA ALA A 40 4.80 9.58 -7.09
C ALA A 40 4.40 8.26 -6.41
N ARG A 41 4.95 7.12 -6.86
CA ARG A 41 4.70 5.82 -6.22
C ARG A 41 5.31 5.75 -4.82
N LYS A 42 6.48 6.34 -4.62
CA LYS A 42 7.11 6.45 -3.31
C LYS A 42 6.23 7.25 -2.35
N GLU A 43 5.74 8.42 -2.77
CA GLU A 43 4.81 9.24 -1.96
C GLU A 43 3.52 8.47 -1.63
N LEU A 44 2.98 7.73 -2.60
CA LEU A 44 1.81 6.88 -2.38
C LEU A 44 2.10 5.79 -1.34
N PHE A 45 3.27 5.16 -1.37
CA PHE A 45 3.65 4.14 -0.38
C PHE A 45 3.94 4.73 1.01
N GLU A 46 4.52 5.94 1.08
CA GLU A 46 4.76 6.65 2.35
C GLU A 46 3.45 7.02 3.06
N SER A 47 2.33 7.14 2.34
CA SER A 47 1.00 7.35 2.91
C SER A 47 0.44 6.13 3.68
N VAL A 48 1.16 5.00 3.75
CA VAL A 48 0.75 3.82 4.51
C VAL A 48 0.36 4.18 5.95
N ASN A 49 -0.73 3.59 6.48
CA ASN A 49 -1.42 3.97 7.74
C ASN A 49 -2.31 5.20 7.69
N SER A 50 -2.31 5.95 6.61
CA SER A 50 -3.23 7.05 6.44
C SER A 50 -4.24 6.72 5.35
N ARG A 51 -5.48 7.15 5.59
CA ARG A 51 -6.51 7.16 4.57
C ARG A 51 -6.18 8.27 3.58
N CYS A 52 -6.15 7.97 2.29
CA CYS A 52 -6.02 9.02 1.30
C CYS A 52 -7.31 9.87 1.28
N VAL A 53 -7.16 11.19 1.41
CA VAL A 53 -8.28 12.14 1.42
C VAL A 53 -8.07 13.18 0.33
N PHE A 54 -9.03 13.30 -0.59
CA PHE A 54 -8.99 14.32 -1.62
C PHE A 54 -9.83 15.53 -1.24
N CYS A 55 -9.17 16.60 -0.79
CA CYS A 55 -9.82 17.86 -0.40
C CYS A 55 -10.16 18.68 -1.64
N ALA A 56 -11.43 18.66 -2.04
CA ALA A 56 -11.92 19.38 -3.19
C ALA A 56 -13.31 19.99 -2.90
N PRO A 57 -13.38 21.27 -2.50
CA PRO A 57 -14.65 21.95 -2.20
C PRO A 57 -15.65 21.93 -3.36
N SER A 58 -15.13 21.96 -4.60
CA SER A 58 -15.93 22.02 -5.83
C SER A 58 -16.16 20.67 -6.50
N ASP A 59 -15.69 19.57 -5.90
CA ASP A 59 -15.83 18.21 -6.44
C ASP A 59 -16.21 17.22 -5.33
N PRO A 60 -17.47 17.21 -4.88
CA PRO A 60 -17.94 16.28 -3.86
C PRO A 60 -18.11 14.85 -4.37
N VAL A 61 -17.96 14.60 -5.68
CA VAL A 61 -18.01 13.23 -6.22
C VAL A 61 -16.67 12.55 -6.01
N TRP A 62 -15.57 13.20 -6.39
CA TRP A 62 -14.24 12.62 -6.26
C TRP A 62 -13.58 12.92 -4.91
N GLY A 63 -13.89 14.07 -4.32
CA GLY A 63 -13.33 14.52 -3.05
C GLY A 63 -14.33 14.55 -1.90
N ILE A 64 -13.91 15.14 -0.78
CA ILE A 64 -14.71 15.26 0.45
C ILE A 64 -15.63 16.48 0.50
N GLY A 65 -15.59 17.34 -0.53
CA GLY A 65 -16.40 18.57 -0.56
C GLY A 65 -15.95 19.65 0.45
N LEU A 66 -14.75 19.50 1.03
CA LEU A 66 -14.13 20.44 1.97
C LEU A 66 -12.75 20.87 1.48
N ASP A 67 -12.29 22.02 1.95
CA ASP A 67 -10.93 22.51 1.71
C ASP A 67 -9.94 21.82 2.67
N ILE A 68 -8.66 21.79 2.32
CA ILE A 68 -7.64 21.21 3.20
C ILE A 68 -7.47 21.99 4.51
N THR A 69 -7.88 23.26 4.52
CA THR A 69 -7.83 24.14 5.69
C THR A 69 -9.09 24.08 6.56
N ASP A 70 -10.09 23.29 6.17
CA ASP A 70 -11.36 23.21 6.90
C ASP A 70 -11.19 22.37 8.17
N ASP A 71 -11.61 22.92 9.33
CA ASP A 71 -11.53 22.24 10.63
C ASP A 71 -12.39 20.96 10.67
N GLU A 72 -13.39 20.85 9.80
CA GLU A 72 -14.26 19.68 9.69
C GLU A 72 -13.60 18.50 8.96
N LEU A 73 -12.39 18.66 8.41
CA LEU A 73 -11.67 17.64 7.65
C LEU A 73 -11.40 16.36 8.44
N ILE A 74 -11.19 16.47 9.75
CA ILE A 74 -10.83 15.35 10.63
C ILE A 74 -12.03 14.42 10.89
N ASP A 75 -13.26 14.95 10.85
CA ASP A 75 -14.48 14.20 11.14
C ASP A 75 -15.15 13.77 9.83
N ASP A 76 -15.01 12.50 9.47
CA ASP A 76 -15.53 11.96 8.22
C ASP A 76 -17.06 12.03 8.10
N LYS A 77 -17.78 12.16 9.22
CA LYS A 77 -19.22 12.37 9.26
C LYS A 77 -19.64 13.75 8.76
N LYS A 78 -18.72 14.71 8.74
CA LYS A 78 -18.95 16.08 8.27
C LYS A 78 -18.61 16.27 6.80
N TRP A 79 -18.01 15.27 6.17
CA TRP A 79 -17.67 15.36 4.76
C TRP A 79 -18.93 15.48 3.90
N LYS A 80 -18.86 16.41 2.94
CA LYS A 80 -19.96 16.71 2.00
C LYS A 80 -19.79 15.99 0.66
N GLY A 81 -18.80 15.11 0.58
CA GLY A 81 -18.42 14.41 -0.63
C GLY A 81 -18.04 12.94 -0.37
N GLN A 82 -17.88 12.19 -1.46
CA GLN A 82 -17.79 10.73 -1.45
C GLN A 82 -16.35 10.20 -1.32
N ASN A 83 -15.34 11.08 -1.46
CA ASN A 83 -13.92 10.73 -1.43
C ASN A 83 -13.54 9.56 -2.35
N LYS A 84 -14.18 9.43 -3.52
CA LYS A 84 -13.92 8.30 -4.44
C LYS A 84 -12.45 8.21 -4.84
N LEU A 85 -11.80 9.35 -5.08
CA LEU A 85 -10.39 9.37 -5.47
C LEU A 85 -9.49 8.85 -4.36
N GLY A 86 -9.72 9.27 -3.11
CA GLY A 86 -8.97 8.80 -1.95
C GLY A 86 -9.06 7.28 -1.79
N ARG A 87 -10.27 6.71 -1.87
CA ARG A 87 -10.46 5.25 -1.79
C ARG A 87 -9.72 4.50 -2.91
N ILE A 88 -9.79 4.99 -4.14
CA ILE A 88 -9.11 4.36 -5.27
C ILE A 88 -7.59 4.49 -5.12
N LEU A 89 -7.07 5.58 -4.57
CA LEU A 89 -5.64 5.71 -4.26
C LEU A 89 -5.18 4.67 -3.24
N ASP A 90 -5.98 4.43 -2.18
CA ASP A 90 -5.72 3.36 -1.23
C ASP A 90 -5.73 1.99 -1.93
N GLU A 91 -6.75 1.69 -2.76
CA GLU A 91 -6.79 0.43 -3.54
C GLU A 91 -5.59 0.26 -4.47
N VAL A 92 -5.18 1.32 -5.16
CA VAL A 92 -4.02 1.31 -6.07
C VAL A 92 -2.72 1.14 -5.28
N ARG A 93 -2.61 1.75 -4.09
CA ARG A 93 -1.48 1.53 -3.18
C ARG A 93 -1.37 0.05 -2.83
N GLU A 94 -2.46 -0.57 -2.40
CA GLU A 94 -2.47 -1.99 -2.01
C GLU A 94 -2.21 -2.92 -3.19
N GLU A 95 -2.87 -2.67 -4.33
CA GLU A 95 -2.68 -3.47 -5.54
C GLU A 95 -1.24 -3.40 -6.04
N LEU A 96 -0.65 -2.21 -6.05
CA LEU A 96 0.75 -2.06 -6.41
C LEU A 96 1.64 -2.75 -5.39
N TRP A 97 1.48 -2.50 -4.09
CA TRP A 97 2.31 -3.09 -3.04
C TRP A 97 2.32 -4.62 -3.06
N MET A 98 1.19 -5.23 -3.43
CA MET A 98 1.06 -6.68 -3.55
C MET A 98 1.66 -7.28 -4.80
N LYS A 99 2.08 -6.46 -5.76
CA LYS A 99 2.89 -6.98 -6.84
C LYS A 99 4.20 -7.47 -6.23
N PRO A 100 4.54 -8.74 -6.40
CA PRO A 100 5.91 -9.14 -6.20
C PRO A 100 6.69 -8.31 -7.25
N GLU A 101 7.88 -7.76 -7.06
CA GLU A 101 8.37 -6.50 -7.70
C GLU A 101 8.37 -5.38 -6.68
N TYR A 102 7.52 -5.46 -5.65
CA TYR A 102 7.65 -4.75 -4.36
C TYR A 102 7.79 -5.73 -3.19
N ALA A 103 7.19 -6.94 -3.23
CA ALA A 103 7.47 -8.01 -2.22
C ALA A 103 8.95 -8.46 -2.19
N ALA A 104 9.69 -8.13 -3.24
CA ALA A 104 11.12 -8.32 -3.37
C ALA A 104 11.92 -7.14 -2.78
N ASN A 105 11.35 -6.35 -1.86
CA ASN A 105 11.94 -5.14 -1.27
C ASN A 105 13.40 -5.28 -0.88
N LYS A 106 13.81 -6.42 -0.33
CA LYS A 106 15.22 -6.70 -0.06
C LYS A 106 16.06 -6.75 -1.34
N ALA A 107 15.64 -7.51 -2.35
CA ALA A 107 16.31 -7.59 -3.65
C ALA A 107 16.31 -6.24 -4.39
N ILE A 108 15.23 -5.46 -4.29
CA ILE A 108 15.12 -4.11 -4.87
C ILE A 108 16.09 -3.15 -4.20
N LEU A 109 16.15 -3.16 -2.86
CA LEU A 109 17.03 -2.30 -2.06
C LEU A 109 18.50 -2.48 -2.48
N PHE A 110 18.89 -3.72 -2.76
CA PHE A 110 20.25 -4.07 -3.18
C PHE A 110 20.42 -4.16 -4.70
N LYS A 111 19.43 -3.69 -5.48
CA LYS A 111 19.44 -3.68 -6.96
C LYS A 111 19.68 -5.07 -7.58
N ASP A 112 19.35 -6.12 -6.86
CA ASP A 112 19.40 -7.51 -7.35
C ASP A 112 18.10 -7.83 -8.10
N TYR A 113 17.99 -7.32 -9.32
CA TYR A 113 16.79 -7.51 -10.14
C TYR A 113 16.60 -8.96 -10.57
N LYS A 114 17.68 -9.74 -10.65
CA LYS A 114 17.58 -11.18 -10.94
C LYS A 114 16.90 -11.92 -9.80
N MET A 115 17.27 -11.62 -8.54
CA MET A 115 16.63 -12.20 -7.37
C MET A 115 15.22 -11.65 -7.16
N ARG A 116 14.98 -10.37 -7.50
CA ARG A 116 13.62 -9.81 -7.56
C ARG A 116 12.76 -10.69 -8.46
N ASP A 117 13.19 -10.90 -9.70
CA ASP A 117 12.45 -11.66 -10.71
C ASP A 117 12.24 -13.12 -10.31
N GLU A 118 13.23 -13.74 -9.65
CA GLU A 118 13.09 -15.10 -9.10
C GLU A 118 12.01 -15.15 -8.01
N ILE A 119 12.06 -14.23 -7.04
CA ILE A 119 11.07 -14.15 -5.96
C ILE A 119 9.68 -13.99 -6.55
N MET A 120 9.54 -13.20 -7.61
CA MET A 120 8.21 -12.81 -8.03
C MET A 120 7.58 -13.66 -9.12
N ASN A 121 8.38 -14.34 -9.93
CA ASN A 121 7.86 -15.24 -10.95
C ASN A 121 7.84 -16.70 -10.48
N ASN A 122 8.72 -17.07 -9.53
CA ASN A 122 8.97 -18.47 -9.21
C ASN A 122 8.71 -18.84 -7.74
N ALA A 123 8.46 -17.89 -6.83
CA ALA A 123 8.14 -18.21 -5.45
C ALA A 123 6.79 -18.92 -5.33
N LYS A 124 6.82 -20.15 -4.81
CA LYS A 124 5.62 -21.00 -4.64
C LYS A 124 5.06 -20.93 -3.23
N ASP A 125 5.90 -20.55 -2.27
CA ASP A 125 5.60 -20.57 -0.84
C ASP A 125 6.55 -19.63 -0.07
N PRO A 126 6.24 -19.31 1.20
CA PRO A 126 7.06 -18.43 2.04
C PRO A 126 8.50 -18.92 2.27
N TRP A 127 8.76 -20.24 2.22
CA TRP A 127 10.11 -20.78 2.37
C TRP A 127 10.96 -20.47 1.15
N HIS A 128 10.37 -20.54 -0.05
CA HIS A 128 11.04 -20.13 -1.28
C HIS A 128 11.41 -18.63 -1.21
N VAL A 129 10.48 -17.75 -0.84
CA VAL A 129 10.76 -16.31 -0.67
C VAL A 129 11.91 -16.09 0.33
N LYS A 130 11.87 -16.79 1.48
CA LYS A 130 12.91 -16.69 2.52
C LYS A 130 14.26 -17.22 2.04
N ALA A 131 14.30 -18.27 1.23
CA ALA A 131 15.52 -18.79 0.63
C ALA A 131 16.12 -17.80 -0.38
N CYS A 132 15.28 -17.20 -1.22
CA CYS A 132 15.70 -16.17 -2.17
C CYS A 132 16.20 -14.91 -1.46
N GLY A 133 15.53 -14.46 -0.39
CA GLY A 133 15.97 -13.32 0.42
C GLY A 133 17.35 -13.51 1.07
N ARG A 134 17.83 -14.75 1.26
CA ARG A 134 19.19 -15.04 1.74
C ARG A 134 20.25 -15.00 0.64
N LYS A 135 19.83 -15.08 -0.63
CA LYS A 135 20.71 -15.11 -1.81
C LYS A 135 20.82 -13.76 -2.51
N VAL A 136 20.16 -12.72 -1.99
CA VAL A 136 20.23 -11.36 -2.54
C VAL A 136 21.68 -10.88 -2.56
N THR A 137 22.15 -10.52 -3.74
CA THR A 137 23.47 -9.95 -4.02
C THR A 137 23.53 -8.46 -3.66
N ASN A 138 24.74 -7.91 -3.58
CA ASN A 138 25.02 -6.52 -3.18
C ASN A 138 24.43 -6.14 -1.81
N PHE A 139 24.30 -7.12 -0.92
CA PHE A 139 23.77 -6.91 0.41
C PHE A 139 24.69 -5.96 1.20
N ASP A 140 24.13 -4.82 1.59
CA ASP A 140 24.74 -3.84 2.49
C ASP A 140 24.05 -3.94 3.85
N ASN A 141 24.83 -4.29 4.88
CA ASN A 141 24.30 -4.52 6.21
C ASN A 141 23.83 -3.24 6.90
N ASP A 142 24.53 -2.12 6.70
CA ASP A 142 24.21 -0.86 7.36
C ASP A 142 22.91 -0.28 6.77
N LEU A 143 22.79 -0.32 5.44
CA LEU A 143 21.55 0.02 4.76
C LEU A 143 20.40 -0.92 5.14
N TRP A 144 20.69 -2.21 5.35
CA TRP A 144 19.68 -3.16 5.82
C TRP A 144 19.21 -2.86 7.25
N GLU A 145 20.10 -2.54 8.17
CA GLU A 145 19.73 -2.15 9.53
C GLU A 145 18.85 -0.89 9.53
N GLU A 146 19.19 0.10 8.69
CA GLU A 146 18.38 1.31 8.56
C GLU A 146 16.97 1.06 8.01
N LYS A 147 16.84 0.20 6.99
CA LYS A 147 15.56 0.06 6.24
C LYS A 147 14.70 -1.14 6.65
N SER A 148 15.28 -2.17 7.26
CA SER A 148 14.58 -3.45 7.48
C SER A 148 13.35 -3.34 8.39
N TYR A 149 13.38 -2.44 9.38
CA TYR A 149 12.25 -2.23 10.28
C TYR A 149 11.02 -1.70 9.56
N GLU A 150 11.14 -0.65 8.77
CA GLU A 150 9.97 -0.10 8.06
C GLU A 150 9.46 -1.06 6.98
N ILE A 151 10.35 -1.79 6.32
CA ILE A 151 9.97 -2.86 5.38
C ILE A 151 9.17 -3.96 6.10
N MET A 152 9.63 -4.42 7.26
CA MET A 152 8.98 -5.49 8.03
C MET A 152 7.64 -5.03 8.63
N LYS A 153 7.61 -3.85 9.25
CA LYS A 153 6.41 -3.24 9.83
C LYS A 153 5.30 -3.09 8.80
N THR A 154 5.66 -2.71 7.58
CA THR A 154 4.69 -2.62 6.47
C THR A 154 4.19 -4.01 6.08
N GLY A 155 5.08 -4.99 5.88
CA GLY A 155 4.66 -6.37 5.56
C GLY A 155 3.76 -7.01 6.63
N VAL A 156 4.04 -6.79 7.92
CA VAL A 156 3.23 -7.28 9.02
C VAL A 156 1.84 -6.64 9.00
N ARG A 157 1.75 -5.33 8.78
CA ARG A 157 0.46 -4.64 8.67
C ARG A 157 -0.41 -5.23 7.57
N GLU A 158 0.16 -5.39 6.37
CA GLU A 158 -0.60 -5.89 5.22
C GLU A 158 -1.06 -7.33 5.42
N LYS A 159 -0.25 -8.16 6.08
CA LYS A 159 -0.66 -9.51 6.48
C LYS A 159 -1.96 -9.48 7.29
N PHE A 160 -2.08 -8.58 8.25
CA PHE A 160 -3.30 -8.48 9.06
C PHE A 160 -4.45 -7.79 8.33
N GLN A 161 -4.18 -6.84 7.44
CA GLN A 161 -5.21 -6.19 6.63
C GLN A 161 -5.86 -7.16 5.61
N GLN A 162 -5.07 -8.07 5.03
CA GLN A 162 -5.52 -9.03 4.03
C GLN A 162 -6.24 -10.25 4.62
N ASN A 163 -6.04 -10.52 5.91
CA ASN A 163 -6.59 -11.66 6.60
C ASN A 163 -7.38 -11.14 7.81
N PRO A 164 -8.63 -10.67 7.59
CA PRO A 164 -9.46 -10.08 8.64
C PRO A 164 -9.61 -10.98 9.87
N GLU A 165 -9.58 -12.30 9.70
CA GLU A 165 -9.60 -13.29 10.76
C GLU A 165 -8.37 -13.18 11.69
N PHE A 166 -7.17 -12.97 11.13
CA PHE A 166 -5.95 -12.76 11.93
C PHE A 166 -5.99 -11.42 12.65
N LEU A 167 -6.56 -10.39 12.01
CA LEU A 167 -6.72 -9.09 12.63
C LEU A 167 -7.70 -9.18 13.81
N GLU A 168 -8.81 -9.91 13.66
CA GLU A 168 -9.77 -10.12 14.73
C GLU A 168 -9.13 -10.86 15.92
N GLU A 169 -8.36 -11.92 15.67
CA GLU A 169 -7.59 -12.61 16.71
C GLU A 169 -6.57 -11.70 17.41
N LEU A 170 -5.83 -10.89 16.63
CA LEU A 170 -4.88 -9.93 17.16
C LEU A 170 -5.57 -8.89 18.07
N LEU A 171 -6.74 -8.40 17.67
CA LEU A 171 -7.52 -7.44 18.43
C LEU A 171 -8.11 -8.04 19.72
N LYS A 172 -8.48 -9.33 19.72
CA LYS A 172 -8.96 -10.05 20.93
C LYS A 172 -7.90 -10.09 22.03
N ILE A 173 -6.62 -10.20 21.67
CA ILE A 173 -5.50 -10.23 22.63
C ILE A 173 -5.33 -8.86 23.32
N GLY A 174 -5.72 -7.78 22.63
CA GLY A 174 -5.76 -6.43 23.17
C GLY A 174 -4.39 -5.84 23.52
N LYS A 175 -4.38 -4.68 24.17
CA LYS A 175 -3.15 -3.95 24.54
C LYS A 175 -2.47 -4.49 25.80
N THR A 176 -3.06 -5.48 26.47
CA THR A 176 -2.60 -5.98 27.78
C THR A 176 -1.51 -7.04 27.65
N HIS A 177 -1.33 -7.62 26.47
CA HIS A 177 -0.32 -8.65 26.21
C HIS A 177 0.73 -8.15 25.24
N ARG A 178 1.98 -8.60 25.43
CA ARG A 178 3.09 -8.37 24.50
C ARG A 178 3.40 -9.65 23.76
N PHE A 179 3.51 -9.56 22.44
CA PHE A 179 3.99 -10.66 21.62
C PHE A 179 5.51 -10.76 21.72
N ALA A 180 6.01 -11.98 21.83
CA ALA A 180 7.43 -12.27 21.75
C ALA A 180 7.65 -13.46 20.81
N GLU A 181 8.39 -13.22 19.73
CA GLU A 181 8.77 -14.28 18.79
C GLU A 181 9.84 -15.16 19.46
N ALA A 182 9.43 -16.35 19.90
CA ALA A 182 10.27 -17.27 20.66
C ALA A 182 11.09 -18.20 19.75
N SER A 183 11.83 -17.59 18.82
CA SER A 183 12.78 -18.30 17.97
C SER A 183 14.16 -18.33 18.65
N PRO A 184 14.78 -19.51 18.87
CA PRO A 184 16.10 -19.61 19.49
C PRO A 184 17.23 -19.16 18.57
N THR A 185 16.97 -19.10 17.26
CA THR A 185 17.97 -18.75 16.23
C THR A 185 17.81 -17.33 15.70
N ASP A 186 16.67 -16.68 15.94
CA ASP A 186 16.42 -15.30 15.54
C ASP A 186 16.52 -14.38 16.75
N ARG A 187 17.68 -13.71 16.88
CA ARG A 187 17.89 -12.65 17.88
C ARG A 187 17.71 -11.24 17.31
N LYS A 188 17.40 -11.12 16.02
CA LYS A 188 17.16 -9.82 15.38
C LYS A 188 15.70 -9.41 15.54
N TRP A 189 14.79 -10.34 15.28
CA TRP A 189 13.34 -10.12 15.38
C TRP A 189 12.69 -10.91 16.51
N GLY A 190 13.38 -11.93 17.04
CA GLY A 190 12.94 -12.74 18.17
C GLY A 190 13.73 -12.52 19.45
N ILE A 191 13.19 -13.05 20.55
CA ILE A 191 13.79 -12.94 21.89
C ILE A 191 14.85 -14.01 22.18
N GLY A 192 15.11 -14.94 21.24
CA GLY A 192 16.22 -15.88 21.33
C GLY A 192 16.09 -16.93 22.43
N ILE A 193 14.88 -17.42 22.70
CA ILE A 193 14.62 -18.46 23.70
C ILE A 193 14.08 -19.74 23.06
N PHE A 194 14.28 -20.87 23.74
CA PHE A 194 13.60 -22.13 23.46
C PHE A 194 12.32 -22.18 24.31
N LEU A 195 11.17 -22.46 23.68
CA LEU A 195 9.97 -22.84 24.42
C LEU A 195 10.09 -24.34 24.73
N THR A 196 10.35 -24.67 25.99
CA THR A 196 10.37 -26.04 26.53
C THR A 196 9.00 -26.44 27.05
#